data_AF-A0AA38G1F8-F1
#
_entry.id   AF-A0AA38G1F8-F1
#
_cell.length_a   1.000
_cell.length_b   1.000
_cell.length_c   1.000
_cell.angle_alpha   90.00
_cell.angle_beta   90.00
_cell.angle_gamma   90.00
#
_symmetry.space_group_name_H-M   'P 1'
#
loop_
_entity.id
_entity.type
_entity.pdbx_description
1 polymer ?
#
loop_
_entity_poly.entity_id
_entity_poly.type
_entity_poly.pdbx_seq_one_letter_code
_entity_poly.pdbx_strand_id
1 'polypeptide(L)'
;TMDCREPFSTKAVAKLLAIVGDRSISPLKNASWEDVMTHTAARLKWIEEGYKLLVFTDSALAKQEKEIKLAVAQTDILIIINVQNQGSVKWVLQNTQMIPTVFCFDCFPALENKLGGLKVSNNNQTMIEKLLLSVPGNEVKESLEILRTVQEAWGRHNSDDIRFSLLLLINSFVRPVPILQNLRAKGFSTLYCMIKNCGPQIIDCLLDPNCRKALVCLNKCAPTDQ
;
A
#
# COMPACT_ATOMS: atom_id res chain seq x y z
N THR A 1 8.18 5.70 -28.45
CA THR A 1 9.36 5.37 -27.63
C THR A 1 8.87 4.54 -26.46
N MET A 2 9.26 3.26 -26.41
CA MET A 2 8.95 2.39 -25.28
C MET A 2 9.69 2.92 -24.05
N ASP A 3 8.94 3.40 -23.07
CA ASP A 3 9.49 3.86 -21.79
C ASP A 3 9.96 2.62 -21.00
N CYS A 4 11.22 2.24 -21.19
CA CYS A 4 11.87 1.18 -20.43
C CYS A 4 12.03 1.65 -18.98
N ARG A 5 11.06 1.30 -18.13
CA ARG A 5 11.12 1.62 -16.70
C ARG A 5 12.22 0.79 -16.05
N GLU A 6 13.29 1.45 -15.63
CA GLU A 6 14.37 0.80 -14.86
C GLU A 6 13.83 0.18 -13.56
N PRO A 7 14.39 -0.96 -13.10
CA PRO A 7 14.03 -1.56 -11.82
C PRO A 7 14.33 -0.60 -10.64
N PHE A 8 13.77 -0.91 -9.46
CA PHE A 8 13.92 -0.07 -8.28
C PHE A 8 15.37 0.38 -8.04
N SER A 9 15.55 1.68 -7.79
CA SER A 9 16.86 2.24 -7.44
C SER A 9 17.46 1.56 -6.21
N THR A 10 18.79 1.39 -6.18
CA THR A 10 19.53 0.89 -5.01
C THR A 10 19.40 1.78 -3.78
N LYS A 11 19.00 3.05 -3.96
CA LYS A 11 18.70 4.01 -2.88
C LYS A 11 17.26 3.90 -2.34
N ALA A 12 16.43 3.03 -2.91
CA ALA A 12 15.05 2.87 -2.47
C ALA A 12 14.99 2.21 -1.09
N VAL A 13 14.25 2.83 -0.17
CA VAL A 13 14.06 2.34 1.20
C VAL A 13 12.69 1.71 1.43
N ALA A 14 11.77 1.86 0.47
CA ALA A 14 10.54 1.08 0.36
C ALA A 14 10.19 0.92 -1.13
N LYS A 15 9.96 -0.33 -1.55
CA LYS A 15 9.78 -0.73 -2.95
C LYS A 15 8.39 -1.35 -3.14
N LEU A 16 7.47 -0.56 -3.70
CA LEU A 16 6.09 -0.95 -3.93
C LEU A 16 5.88 -1.22 -5.42
N LEU A 17 5.16 -2.29 -5.73
CA LEU A 17 4.72 -2.61 -7.09
C LEU A 17 3.20 -2.59 -7.13
N ALA A 18 2.62 -1.84 -8.07
CA ALA A 18 1.21 -1.90 -8.40
C ALA A 18 1.02 -2.61 -9.74
N ILE A 19 0.13 -3.60 -9.78
CA ILE A 19 -0.38 -4.20 -11.01
C ILE A 19 -1.87 -3.85 -11.11
N VAL A 20 -2.24 -3.07 -12.13
CA VAL A 20 -3.60 -2.57 -12.30
C VAL A 20 -4.27 -3.22 -13.52
N GLY A 21 -5.57 -3.45 -13.48
CA GLY A 21 -6.32 -3.92 -14.65
C GLY A 21 -6.19 -2.93 -15.81
N ASP A 22 -5.83 -3.43 -16.99
CA ASP A 22 -5.74 -2.65 -18.22
C ASP A 22 -7.06 -1.93 -18.50
N ARG A 23 -7.00 -0.61 -18.70
CA ARG A 23 -8.17 0.26 -18.94
C ARG A 23 -9.22 0.24 -17.82
N SER A 24 -8.87 -0.28 -16.64
CA SER A 24 -9.78 -0.25 -15.50
C SER A 24 -9.95 1.19 -14.99
N ILE A 25 -11.18 1.54 -14.65
CA ILE A 25 -11.56 2.87 -14.21
C ILE A 25 -11.65 2.90 -12.69
N SER A 26 -11.04 3.93 -12.11
CA SER A 26 -11.14 4.21 -10.68
C SER A 26 -12.42 5.01 -10.37
N PRO A 27 -12.96 4.88 -9.15
CA PRO A 27 -14.03 5.74 -8.66
C PRO A 27 -13.56 7.20 -8.45
N LEU A 28 -12.26 7.47 -8.57
CA LEU A 28 -11.68 8.80 -8.43
C LEU A 28 -11.79 9.57 -9.75
N LYS A 29 -12.85 10.38 -9.87
CA LYS A 29 -13.06 11.29 -11.01
C LYS A 29 -13.04 10.58 -12.38
N ASN A 30 -13.43 9.29 -12.42
CA ASN A 30 -13.38 8.44 -13.63
C ASN A 30 -11.99 8.36 -14.29
N ALA A 31 -10.91 8.62 -13.54
CA ALA A 31 -9.55 8.42 -14.02
C ALA A 31 -9.23 6.92 -14.11
N SER A 32 -8.31 6.52 -14.98
CA SER A 32 -7.83 5.14 -15.01
C SER A 32 -7.08 4.80 -13.71
N TRP A 33 -7.11 3.54 -13.29
CA TRP A 33 -6.30 3.10 -12.15
C TRP A 33 -4.79 3.26 -12.40
N GLU A 34 -4.36 3.17 -13.66
CA GLU A 34 -2.98 3.46 -14.06
C GLU A 34 -2.60 4.92 -13.75
N ASP A 35 -3.44 5.88 -14.14
CA ASP A 35 -3.21 7.31 -13.87
C ASP A 35 -3.21 7.61 -12.38
N VAL A 36 -4.18 7.07 -11.64
CA VAL A 36 -4.28 7.24 -10.18
C VAL A 36 -3.03 6.75 -9.48
N MET A 37 -2.57 5.54 -9.80
CA MET A 37 -1.40 4.94 -9.16
C MET A 37 -0.11 5.61 -9.61
N THR A 38 -0.02 6.06 -10.86
CA THR A 38 1.14 6.81 -11.38
C THR A 38 1.26 8.18 -10.69
N HIS A 39 0.15 8.91 -10.55
CA HIS A 39 0.12 10.16 -9.81
C HIS A 39 0.43 9.96 -8.31
N THR A 40 -0.08 8.88 -7.73
CA THR A 40 0.23 8.47 -6.36
C THR A 40 1.73 8.20 -6.18
N ALA A 41 2.36 7.51 -7.13
CA ALA A 41 3.80 7.25 -7.13
C ALA A 41 4.63 8.54 -7.17
N ALA A 42 4.21 9.54 -7.96
CA ALA A 42 4.88 10.84 -8.00
C ALA A 42 4.79 11.57 -6.66
N ARG A 43 3.63 11.51 -6.00
CA ARG A 43 3.41 12.20 -4.71
C ARG A 43 4.07 11.50 -3.51
N LEU A 44 4.24 10.18 -3.54
CA LEU A 44 4.99 9.48 -2.49
C LEU A 44 6.43 10.00 -2.35
N LYS A 45 7.07 10.37 -3.47
CA LYS A 45 8.42 10.95 -3.47
C LYS A 45 8.52 12.28 -2.72
N TRP A 46 7.41 13.02 -2.56
CA TRP A 46 7.40 14.28 -1.81
C TRP A 46 7.46 14.07 -0.30
N ILE A 47 7.09 12.87 0.16
CA ILE A 47 7.14 12.48 1.57
C ILE A 47 8.54 11.98 1.90
N GLU A 48 9.04 11.04 1.10
CA GLU A 48 10.39 10.46 1.21
C GLU A 48 10.88 10.08 -0.18
N GLU A 49 12.05 10.57 -0.57
CA GLU A 49 12.59 10.36 -1.92
C GLU A 49 12.87 8.87 -2.18
N GLY A 50 13.24 8.14 -1.12
CA GLY A 50 13.52 6.70 -1.17
C GLY A 50 12.27 5.82 -1.29
N TYR A 51 11.04 6.35 -1.18
CA TYR A 51 9.83 5.57 -1.44
C TYR A 51 9.56 5.49 -2.94
N LYS A 52 9.58 4.26 -3.48
CA LYS A 52 9.40 4.01 -4.91
C LYS A 52 8.17 3.14 -5.13
N LEU A 53 7.30 3.59 -6.03
CA LEU A 53 6.14 2.83 -6.50
C LEU A 53 6.25 2.69 -8.03
N LEU A 54 6.33 1.45 -8.51
CA LEU A 54 6.24 1.11 -9.93
C LEU A 54 4.82 0.64 -10.24
N VAL A 55 4.27 1.02 -11.40
CA VAL A 55 2.85 0.81 -11.74
C VAL A 55 2.74 0.16 -13.10
N PHE A 56 2.37 -1.11 -13.21
CA PHE A 56 2.16 -1.78 -14.50
C PHE A 56 0.70 -2.11 -14.72
N THR A 57 0.24 -2.10 -15.97
CA THR A 57 -1.05 -2.70 -16.33
C THR A 57 -0.90 -4.22 -16.44
N ASP A 58 -1.99 -4.95 -16.23
CA ASP A 58 -1.99 -6.40 -16.35
C ASP A 58 -1.77 -6.87 -17.81
N SER A 59 -2.12 -6.03 -18.79
CA SER A 59 -1.78 -6.24 -20.21
C SER A 59 -0.28 -6.14 -20.52
N ALA A 60 0.51 -5.51 -19.64
CA ALA A 60 1.96 -5.43 -19.76
C ALA A 60 2.68 -6.69 -19.24
N LEU A 61 2.02 -7.55 -18.46
CA LEU A 61 2.63 -8.74 -17.85
C LEU A 61 3.29 -9.67 -18.89
N ALA A 62 2.66 -9.82 -20.06
CA ALA A 62 3.21 -10.61 -21.16
C ALA A 62 4.19 -9.83 -22.04
N LYS A 63 4.02 -8.51 -22.16
CA LYS A 63 4.80 -7.66 -23.09
C LYS A 63 6.13 -7.20 -22.51
N GLN A 64 6.19 -7.05 -21.19
CA GLN A 64 7.33 -6.53 -20.42
C GLN A 64 7.70 -7.51 -19.30
N GLU A 65 7.59 -8.81 -19.58
CA GLU A 65 7.72 -9.87 -18.57
C GLU A 65 9.07 -9.79 -17.85
N LYS A 66 10.14 -9.49 -18.59
CA LYS A 66 11.51 -9.42 -18.03
C LYS A 66 11.65 -8.26 -17.05
N GLU A 67 11.19 -7.06 -17.42
CA GLU A 67 11.24 -5.88 -16.56
C GLU A 67 10.39 -6.09 -15.30
N ILE A 68 9.18 -6.64 -15.45
CA ILE A 68 8.26 -6.84 -14.34
C ILE A 68 8.79 -7.92 -13.38
N LYS A 69 9.39 -9.01 -13.89
CA LYS A 69 10.05 -10.02 -13.04
C LYS A 69 11.20 -9.43 -12.22
N LEU A 70 11.99 -8.52 -12.80
CA LEU A 70 13.06 -7.82 -12.07
C LEU A 70 12.48 -6.92 -10.97
N ALA A 71 11.38 -6.22 -11.23
CA ALA A 71 10.68 -5.43 -10.23
C ALA A 71 10.12 -6.31 -9.10
N VAL A 72 9.43 -7.41 -9.45
CA VAL A 72 8.88 -8.39 -8.50
C VAL A 72 9.93 -8.92 -7.54
N ALA A 73 11.12 -9.27 -8.05
CA ALA A 73 12.21 -9.82 -7.23
C ALA A 73 12.72 -8.87 -6.13
N GLN A 74 12.46 -7.57 -6.25
CA GLN A 74 12.90 -6.55 -5.29
C GLN A 74 11.73 -5.90 -4.55
N THR A 75 10.51 -6.36 -4.76
CA THR A 75 9.30 -5.73 -4.22
C THR A 75 9.10 -6.11 -2.76
N ASP A 76 8.89 -5.10 -1.91
CA ASP A 76 8.51 -5.30 -0.51
C ASP A 76 6.99 -5.49 -0.38
N ILE A 77 6.21 -4.68 -1.11
CA ILE A 77 4.74 -4.69 -1.08
C ILE A 77 4.20 -4.72 -2.52
N LEU A 78 3.35 -5.71 -2.80
CA LEU A 78 2.59 -5.80 -4.03
C LEU A 78 1.15 -5.33 -3.81
N ILE A 79 0.67 -4.50 -4.72
CA ILE A 79 -0.71 -4.00 -4.77
C ILE A 79 -1.30 -4.43 -6.10
N ILE A 80 -2.44 -5.10 -6.07
CA ILE A 80 -3.13 -5.60 -7.25
C ILE A 80 -4.52 -4.98 -7.26
N ILE A 81 -4.87 -4.29 -8.35
CA ILE A 81 -6.11 -3.52 -8.44
C ILE A 81 -6.84 -3.92 -9.72
N ASN A 82 -8.10 -4.33 -9.61
CA ASN A 82 -8.97 -4.61 -10.75
C ASN A 82 -8.40 -5.64 -11.76
N VAL A 83 -7.57 -6.58 -11.32
CA VAL A 83 -7.05 -7.64 -12.20
C VAL A 83 -8.07 -8.77 -12.28
N GLN A 84 -8.75 -8.86 -13.43
CA GLN A 84 -9.85 -9.79 -13.68
C GLN A 84 -9.52 -10.86 -14.74
N ASN A 85 -8.55 -10.59 -15.62
CA ASN A 85 -8.19 -11.50 -16.70
C ASN A 85 -7.51 -12.77 -16.16
N GLN A 86 -8.02 -13.96 -16.52
CA GLN A 86 -7.49 -15.23 -16.01
C GLN A 86 -6.01 -15.47 -16.34
N GLY A 87 -5.54 -15.01 -17.50
CA GLY A 87 -4.12 -15.09 -17.88
C GLY A 87 -3.25 -14.25 -16.96
N SER A 88 -3.66 -13.00 -16.71
CA SER A 88 -3.01 -12.11 -15.75
C SER A 88 -3.03 -12.67 -14.33
N VAL A 89 -4.17 -13.19 -13.88
CA VAL A 89 -4.33 -13.83 -12.56
C VAL A 89 -3.34 -15.00 -12.42
N LYS A 90 -3.28 -15.88 -13.41
CA LYS A 90 -2.34 -17.02 -13.42
C LYS A 90 -0.89 -16.54 -13.36
N TRP A 91 -0.55 -15.52 -14.15
CA TRP A 91 0.79 -14.94 -14.14
C TRP A 91 1.15 -14.40 -12.76
N VAL A 92 0.26 -13.63 -12.12
CA VAL A 92 0.48 -13.08 -10.78
C VAL A 92 0.72 -14.20 -9.77
N LEU A 93 -0.17 -15.19 -9.72
CA LEU A 93 -0.05 -16.33 -8.81
C LEU A 93 1.26 -17.13 -8.98
N GLN A 94 1.81 -17.18 -10.18
CA GLN A 94 3.06 -17.90 -10.47
C GLN A 94 4.31 -17.09 -10.14
N ASN A 95 4.28 -15.77 -10.31
CA ASN A 95 5.48 -14.95 -10.28
C ASN A 95 5.66 -14.16 -8.97
N THR A 96 4.60 -13.95 -8.19
CA THR A 96 4.67 -13.04 -7.02
C THR A 96 4.67 -13.74 -5.67
N GLN A 97 4.86 -15.07 -5.65
CA GLN A 97 4.73 -15.90 -4.44
C GLN A 97 5.70 -15.50 -3.31
N MET A 98 6.89 -15.04 -3.68
CA MET A 98 7.95 -14.67 -2.73
C MET A 98 7.72 -13.33 -2.05
N ILE A 99 6.85 -12.48 -2.59
CA ILE A 99 6.55 -11.17 -1.98
C ILE A 99 5.79 -11.42 -0.68
N PRO A 100 6.26 -10.91 0.48
CA PRO A 100 5.67 -11.22 1.78
C PRO A 100 4.33 -10.50 2.00
N THR A 101 4.16 -9.34 1.38
CA THR A 101 3.00 -8.46 1.58
C THR A 101 2.31 -8.17 0.24
N VAL A 102 1.05 -8.59 0.13
CA VAL A 102 0.23 -8.49 -1.09
C VAL A 102 -1.17 -7.99 -0.71
N PHE A 103 -1.66 -6.97 -1.40
CA PHE A 103 -3.02 -6.44 -1.24
C PHE A 103 -3.76 -6.47 -2.57
N CYS A 104 -4.96 -7.04 -2.57
CA CYS A 104 -5.81 -7.24 -3.73
C CYS A 104 -7.11 -6.45 -3.56
N PHE A 105 -7.35 -5.49 -4.45
CA PHE A 105 -8.55 -4.64 -4.45
C PHE A 105 -9.38 -4.89 -5.71
N ASP A 106 -10.65 -5.24 -5.53
CA ASP A 106 -11.60 -5.47 -6.62
C ASP A 106 -11.08 -6.43 -7.70
N CYS A 107 -10.33 -7.46 -7.27
CA CYS A 107 -9.65 -8.42 -8.12
C CYS A 107 -10.44 -9.73 -8.27
N PHE A 108 -9.99 -10.58 -9.20
CA PHE A 108 -10.51 -11.93 -9.32
C PHE A 108 -10.34 -12.71 -8.00
N PRO A 109 -11.33 -13.50 -7.54
CA PRO A 109 -11.33 -14.10 -6.19
C PRO A 109 -10.14 -15.02 -5.87
N ALA A 110 -9.48 -15.57 -6.88
CA ALA A 110 -8.27 -16.38 -6.68
C ALA A 110 -7.05 -15.57 -6.23
N LEU A 111 -7.08 -14.24 -6.35
CA LEU A 111 -6.05 -13.34 -5.85
C LEU A 111 -6.37 -12.96 -4.40
N GLU A 112 -5.59 -13.50 -3.47
CA GLU A 112 -5.76 -13.31 -2.03
C GLU A 112 -4.77 -12.29 -1.47
N ASN A 113 -5.12 -11.65 -0.36
CA ASN A 113 -4.17 -10.83 0.37
C ASN A 113 -3.13 -11.71 1.04
N LYS A 114 -1.93 -11.15 1.24
CA LYS A 114 -0.85 -11.76 1.99
C LYS A 114 -0.27 -10.71 2.94
N LEU A 115 -0.18 -11.00 4.23
CA LEU A 115 0.28 -10.07 5.25
C LEU A 115 1.47 -10.69 5.96
N GLY A 116 2.68 -10.18 5.72
CA GLY A 116 3.89 -10.72 6.35
C GLY A 116 4.09 -12.22 6.13
N GLY A 117 3.65 -12.78 4.99
CA GLY A 117 3.70 -14.22 4.73
C GLY A 117 2.34 -14.94 4.80
N LEU A 118 1.40 -14.42 5.59
CA LEU A 118 0.12 -15.08 5.89
C LEU A 118 -0.95 -14.74 4.86
N LYS A 119 -1.52 -15.75 4.20
CA LYS A 119 -2.63 -15.57 3.25
C LYS A 119 -3.93 -15.26 4.00
N VAL A 120 -4.66 -14.25 3.52
CA VAL A 120 -5.95 -13.84 4.07
C VAL A 120 -6.95 -13.73 2.93
N SER A 121 -8.02 -14.52 3.01
CA SER A 121 -9.07 -14.53 1.99
C SER A 121 -9.89 -13.25 2.04
N ASN A 122 -10.25 -12.72 0.86
CA ASN A 122 -10.98 -11.46 0.69
C ASN A 122 -12.46 -11.52 1.10
N ASN A 123 -13.04 -12.72 1.20
CA ASN A 123 -14.51 -12.86 1.09
C ASN A 123 -15.30 -12.96 2.40
N ASN A 124 -14.69 -12.88 3.59
CA ASN A 124 -15.46 -12.99 4.83
C ASN A 124 -14.84 -12.17 5.97
N GLN A 125 -15.42 -10.99 6.26
CA GLN A 125 -15.14 -10.24 7.49
C GLN A 125 -15.30 -11.13 8.74
N THR A 126 -16.29 -12.03 8.72
CA THR A 126 -16.51 -13.05 9.76
C THR A 126 -15.38 -14.08 9.87
N MET A 127 -14.64 -14.34 8.79
CA MET A 127 -13.46 -15.22 8.81
C MET A 127 -12.24 -14.48 9.34
N ILE A 128 -12.07 -13.20 9.01
CA ILE A 128 -11.03 -12.34 9.62
C ILE A 128 -11.26 -12.20 11.12
N GLU A 129 -12.50 -11.96 11.55
CA GLU A 129 -12.88 -11.90 12.97
C GLU A 129 -12.64 -13.22 13.70
N LYS A 130 -13.01 -14.36 13.10
CA LYS A 130 -12.70 -15.69 13.67
C LYS A 130 -11.20 -15.95 13.75
N LEU A 131 -10.43 -15.54 12.75
CA LEU A 131 -8.98 -15.70 12.72
C LEU A 131 -8.31 -14.82 13.80
N LEU A 132 -8.76 -13.57 13.97
CA LEU A 132 -8.36 -12.67 15.05
C LEU A 132 -8.58 -13.27 16.44
N LEU A 133 -9.70 -13.96 16.63
CA LEU A 133 -10.04 -14.61 17.91
C LEU A 133 -9.27 -15.92 18.15
N SER A 134 -8.86 -16.61 17.07
CA SER A 134 -8.32 -17.97 17.15
C SER A 134 -6.79 -18.05 17.07
N VAL A 135 -6.10 -17.01 16.61
CA VAL A 135 -4.64 -17.02 16.48
C VAL A 135 -3.97 -16.39 17.71
N PRO A 136 -3.15 -17.16 18.46
CA PRO A 136 -2.33 -16.61 19.52
C PRO A 136 -1.14 -15.86 18.92
N GLY A 137 -1.10 -14.54 19.09
CA GLY A 137 0.02 -13.69 18.68
C GLY A 137 -0.42 -12.25 18.37
N ASN A 138 0.28 -11.27 18.96
CA ASN A 138 -0.04 -9.85 18.74
C ASN A 138 0.22 -9.44 17.27
N GLU A 139 1.26 -9.97 16.64
CA GLU A 139 1.66 -9.61 15.27
C GLU A 139 0.60 -9.97 14.20
N VAL A 140 -0.06 -11.12 14.35
CA VAL A 140 -1.13 -11.55 13.42
C VAL A 140 -2.36 -10.67 13.61
N LYS A 141 -2.69 -10.33 14.86
CA LYS A 141 -3.82 -9.43 15.16
C LYS A 141 -3.59 -8.05 14.58
N GLU A 142 -2.40 -7.48 14.79
CA GLU A 142 -2.00 -6.20 14.23
C GLU A 142 -2.05 -6.20 12.69
N SER A 143 -1.53 -7.25 12.06
CA SER A 143 -1.59 -7.42 10.60
C SER A 143 -3.02 -7.40 10.06
N LEU A 144 -3.94 -8.10 10.71
CA LEU A 144 -5.36 -8.14 10.33
C LEU A 144 -6.07 -6.80 10.58
N GLU A 145 -5.73 -6.08 11.65
CA GLU A 145 -6.22 -4.71 11.88
C GLU A 145 -5.76 -3.74 10.78
N ILE A 146 -4.51 -3.88 10.32
CA ILE A 146 -3.98 -3.10 9.18
C ILE A 146 -4.77 -3.43 7.91
N LEU A 147 -5.03 -4.71 7.63
CA LEU A 147 -5.82 -5.10 6.47
C LEU A 147 -7.21 -4.46 6.49
N ARG A 148 -7.92 -4.55 7.62
CA ARG A 148 -9.24 -3.92 7.77
C ARG A 148 -9.17 -2.41 7.54
N THR A 149 -8.18 -1.75 8.16
CA THR A 149 -7.96 -0.30 8.00
C THR A 149 -7.76 0.08 6.54
N VAL A 150 -6.92 -0.65 5.83
CA VAL A 150 -6.60 -0.39 4.43
C VAL A 150 -7.82 -0.65 3.54
N GLN A 151 -8.59 -1.72 3.79
CA GLN A 151 -9.82 -2.01 3.05
C GLN A 151 -10.88 -0.91 3.25
N GLU A 152 -11.09 -0.45 4.47
CA GLU A 152 -12.05 0.61 4.77
C GLU A 152 -11.62 1.95 4.15
N ALA A 153 -10.34 2.31 4.26
CA ALA A 153 -9.80 3.51 3.62
C ALA A 153 -9.94 3.44 2.09
N TRP A 154 -9.66 2.29 1.49
CA TRP A 154 -9.86 2.04 0.06
C TRP A 154 -11.32 2.24 -0.38
N GLY A 155 -12.26 1.75 0.43
CA GLY A 155 -13.70 1.87 0.20
C GLY A 155 -14.26 3.29 0.25
N ARG A 156 -13.52 4.27 0.81
CA ARG A 156 -13.93 5.68 0.81
C ARG A 156 -13.68 6.39 -0.52
N HIS A 157 -12.98 5.75 -1.44
CA HIS A 157 -12.74 6.27 -2.80
C HIS A 157 -12.17 7.70 -2.78
N ASN A 158 -11.15 7.92 -1.94
CA ASN A 158 -10.44 9.19 -1.81
C ASN A 158 -8.93 8.99 -2.11
N SER A 159 -8.33 9.89 -2.89
CA SER A 159 -6.90 9.87 -3.21
C SER A 159 -6.00 10.05 -1.98
N ASP A 160 -6.51 10.68 -0.93
CA ASP A 160 -5.80 10.81 0.35
C ASP A 160 -5.74 9.46 1.04
N ASP A 161 -6.87 8.75 1.11
CA ASP A 161 -6.96 7.44 1.73
C ASP A 161 -6.11 6.37 1.05
N ILE A 162 -5.99 6.42 -0.28
CA ILE A 162 -5.06 5.56 -1.03
C ILE A 162 -3.63 5.83 -0.58
N ARG A 163 -3.19 7.08 -0.60
CA ARG A 163 -1.83 7.46 -0.20
C ARG A 163 -1.55 7.10 1.25
N PHE A 164 -2.51 7.35 2.12
CA PHE A 164 -2.44 7.00 3.52
C PHE A 164 -2.23 5.49 3.69
N SER A 165 -3.03 4.69 2.97
CA SER A 165 -2.92 3.23 3.00
C SER A 165 -1.53 2.77 2.61
N LEU A 166 -0.91 3.35 1.57
CA LEU A 166 0.47 3.02 1.19
C LEU A 166 1.47 3.33 2.31
N LEU A 167 1.36 4.48 2.97
CA LEU A 167 2.23 4.85 4.08
C LEU A 167 2.05 3.92 5.28
N LEU A 168 0.81 3.54 5.58
CA LEU A 168 0.52 2.56 6.64
C LEU A 168 1.16 1.21 6.32
N LEU A 169 1.04 0.72 5.08
CA LEU A 169 1.66 -0.52 4.67
C LEU A 169 3.19 -0.48 4.77
N ILE A 170 3.81 0.61 4.33
CA ILE A 170 5.25 0.82 4.49
C ILE A 170 5.63 0.77 5.97
N ASN A 171 4.92 1.54 6.81
CA ASN A 171 5.18 1.63 8.24
C ASN A 171 5.11 0.28 8.94
N SER A 172 4.14 -0.54 8.56
CA SER A 172 3.87 -1.81 9.22
C SER A 172 4.75 -2.96 8.73
N PHE A 173 5.07 -3.02 7.44
CA PHE A 173 5.68 -4.21 6.84
C PHE A 173 7.07 -4.01 6.27
N VAL A 174 7.54 -2.77 6.16
CA VAL A 174 8.84 -2.47 5.54
C VAL A 174 9.75 -1.77 6.54
N ARG A 175 9.34 -0.58 6.98
CA ARG A 175 10.11 0.22 7.93
C ARG A 175 9.22 1.31 8.52
N PRO A 176 9.51 1.75 9.75
CA PRO A 176 8.74 2.84 10.31
C PRO A 176 8.79 4.10 9.45
N VAL A 177 7.63 4.72 9.29
CA VAL A 177 7.48 6.01 8.61
C VAL A 177 7.55 7.08 9.69
N PRO A 178 8.62 7.92 9.75
CA PRO A 178 8.89 8.80 10.89
C PRO A 178 7.72 9.71 11.29
N ILE A 179 6.89 10.10 10.33
CA ILE A 179 5.75 10.99 10.57
C ILE A 179 4.51 10.27 11.13
N LEU A 180 4.40 8.95 10.93
CA LEU A 180 3.35 8.13 11.53
C LEU A 180 3.70 7.70 12.95
N GLN A 181 4.99 7.54 13.26
CA GLN A 181 5.46 7.13 14.59
C GLN A 181 5.13 8.12 15.72
N ASN A 182 4.95 9.41 15.40
CA ASN A 182 4.70 10.46 16.38
C ASN A 182 3.24 10.90 16.45
N LEU A 183 2.37 10.32 15.62
CA LEU A 183 0.97 10.27 15.96
C LEU A 183 0.93 9.51 17.29
N ARG A 184 0.47 10.15 18.38
CA ARG A 184 0.42 9.59 19.78
C ARG A 184 -0.40 8.28 19.90
N ALA A 185 -0.72 7.66 18.78
CA ALA A 185 -1.32 6.37 18.64
C ALA A 185 -0.44 5.26 19.24
N LYS A 186 -0.84 4.82 20.43
CA LYS A 186 -0.38 3.53 20.97
C LYS A 186 -1.18 2.43 20.27
N GLY A 187 -0.53 1.76 19.31
CA GLY A 187 -1.11 0.65 18.55
C GLY A 187 -1.94 1.08 17.33
N PHE A 188 -2.21 0.10 16.45
CA PHE A 188 -2.87 0.32 15.16
C PHE A 188 -4.33 0.78 15.29
N SER A 189 -5.04 0.38 16.34
CA SER A 189 -6.41 0.83 16.61
C SER A 189 -6.50 2.34 16.89
N THR A 190 -5.58 2.89 17.67
CA THR A 190 -5.50 4.33 17.94
C THR A 190 -5.04 5.09 16.69
N LEU A 191 -4.08 4.53 15.96
CA LEU A 191 -3.59 5.09 14.71
C LEU A 191 -4.75 5.20 13.73
N TYR A 192 -5.50 4.11 13.53
CA TYR A 192 -6.72 4.06 12.72
C TYR A 192 -7.74 5.12 13.13
N CYS A 193 -8.05 5.28 14.43
CA CYS A 193 -8.96 6.32 14.89
C CYS A 193 -8.48 7.73 14.52
N MET A 194 -7.20 8.02 14.69
CA MET A 194 -6.61 9.30 14.28
C MET A 194 -6.72 9.51 12.78
N ILE A 195 -6.50 8.47 11.98
CA ILE A 195 -6.58 8.57 10.52
C ILE A 195 -8.02 8.69 10.03
N LYS A 196 -8.95 7.95 10.63
CA LYS A 196 -10.37 8.03 10.28
C LYS A 196 -10.92 9.43 10.51
N ASN A 197 -10.51 10.07 11.61
CA ASN A 197 -11.08 11.34 12.04
C ASN A 197 -10.23 12.55 11.59
N CYS A 198 -8.91 12.38 11.44
CA CYS A 198 -7.95 13.44 11.15
C CYS A 198 -7.11 13.17 9.88
N GLY A 199 -7.41 12.13 9.11
CA GLY A 199 -6.62 11.68 7.94
C GLY A 199 -6.38 12.76 6.89
N PRO A 200 -7.41 13.52 6.45
CA PRO A 200 -7.21 14.64 5.52
C PRO A 200 -6.23 15.68 6.07
N GLN A 201 -6.39 16.08 7.34
CA GLN A 201 -5.52 17.07 7.99
C GLN A 201 -4.08 16.56 8.12
N ILE A 202 -3.90 15.28 8.44
CA ILE A 202 -2.58 14.64 8.48
C ILE A 202 -1.96 14.71 7.09
N ILE A 203 -2.67 14.28 6.04
CA ILE A 203 -2.15 14.27 4.67
C ILE A 203 -1.85 15.67 4.16
N ASP A 204 -2.75 16.63 4.36
CA ASP A 204 -2.53 18.01 3.96
C ASP A 204 -1.28 18.56 4.62
N CYS A 205 -1.06 18.27 5.90
CA CYS A 205 0.16 18.62 6.61
C CYS A 205 1.42 17.92 6.03
N LEU A 206 1.32 16.66 5.58
CA LEU A 206 2.43 15.96 4.92
C LEU A 206 2.83 16.59 3.59
N LEU A 207 1.84 17.11 2.86
CA LEU A 207 2.02 17.74 1.56
C LEU A 207 2.46 19.19 1.67
N ASP A 208 2.12 19.87 2.75
CA ASP A 208 2.62 21.20 3.06
C ASP A 208 4.08 21.14 3.57
N PRO A 209 5.05 21.76 2.87
CA PRO A 209 6.45 21.70 3.27
C PRO A 209 6.74 22.31 4.65
N ASN A 210 5.98 23.32 5.07
CA ASN A 210 6.19 24.00 6.35
C ASN A 210 5.60 23.19 7.49
N CYS A 211 4.39 22.65 7.31
CA CYS A 211 3.74 21.77 8.27
C CYS A 211 4.56 20.49 8.47
N ARG A 212 5.05 19.87 7.38
CA ARG A 212 5.96 18.74 7.47
C ARG A 212 7.25 19.06 8.21
N LYS A 213 7.88 20.21 7.96
CA LYS A 213 9.08 20.65 8.71
C LYS A 213 8.78 20.85 10.19
N ALA A 214 7.64 21.45 10.52
CA ALA A 214 7.19 21.62 11.90
C ALA A 214 6.99 20.27 12.59
N LEU A 215 6.32 19.31 11.93
CA LEU A 215 6.17 17.95 12.45
C LEU A 215 7.53 17.25 12.64
N VAL A 216 8.43 17.32 11.66
CA VAL A 216 9.79 16.76 11.79
C VAL A 216 10.56 17.42 12.95
N CYS A 217 10.35 18.72 13.20
CA CYS A 217 10.93 19.41 14.33
C CYS A 217 10.36 18.90 15.66
N LEU A 218 9.03 18.80 15.78
CA LEU A 218 8.35 18.25 16.96
C LEU A 218 8.79 16.82 17.25
N ASN A 219 9.01 16.02 16.20
CA ASN A 219 9.47 14.63 16.30
C ASN A 219 10.88 14.48 16.90
N LYS A 220 11.63 15.57 17.09
CA LYS A 220 12.90 15.56 17.83
C LYS A 220 12.72 15.72 19.34
N CYS A 221 11.53 16.14 19.79
CA CYS A 221 11.17 16.27 21.19
C CYS A 221 10.60 14.95 21.72
N ALA A 222 10.76 14.68 23.02
CA ALA A 222 10.11 13.53 23.64
C ALA A 222 8.57 13.68 23.53
N PRO A 223 7.79 12.60 23.43
CA PRO A 223 6.33 12.69 23.29
C PRO A 223 5.61 13.42 24.44
N THR A 224 6.24 13.54 25.60
CA THR A 224 5.75 14.34 26.74
C THR A 224 5.92 15.84 26.56
N ASP A 225 6.82 16.25 25.67
CA ASP A 225 7.28 17.63 25.46
C ASP A 225 6.80 18.20 24.11
N GLN A 226 6.12 17.37 23.30
CA GLN A 226 5.37 17.74 22.10
C GLN A 226 3.97 18.21 22.48
#